data_AF-D0MG29-F1
#
_entry.id   AF-D0MG29-F1
#
_cell.length_a   1.000
_cell.length_b   1.000
_cell.length_c   1.000
_cell.angle_alpha   90.00
_cell.angle_beta   90.00
_cell.angle_gamma   90.00
#
_symmetry.space_group_name_H-M   'P 1'
#
loop_
_entity.id
_entity.type
_entity.pdbx_description
1 polymer ?
#
loop_
_entity_poly.entity_id
_entity_poly.type
_entity_poly.pdbx_seq_one_letter_code
_entity_poly.pdbx_strand_id
1 'polypeptide(L)'
;MPTAPETELATLRTCYDTLATLLDREGARFFEKLPGSDWTPAQHAWHVAVANGMMFKGIRLLCEGRHPQARPEGAPNEIGRHVLATGRMPRGRARAPEAVRPPDTLDITALREALQRSHQGLEALAPLLSRLSAVVERAPHPFLGWLNATEWLQVARIHTMHHLHIIDELLGA
;
A
#
# COMPACT_ATOMS: atom_id res chain seq x y z
N MET A 1 -18.26 -9.26 1.12
CA MET A 1 -17.77 -9.84 2.39
C MET A 1 -16.37 -9.28 2.62
N PRO A 2 -16.01 -8.87 3.85
CA PRO A 2 -14.61 -8.58 4.18
C PRO A 2 -13.77 -9.82 3.85
N THR A 3 -12.69 -9.62 3.12
CA THR A 3 -11.69 -10.65 2.80
C THR A 3 -10.90 -10.99 4.06
N ALA A 4 -10.59 -12.27 4.26
CA ALA A 4 -9.84 -12.72 5.43
C ALA A 4 -8.43 -12.10 5.44
N PRO A 5 -7.87 -11.69 6.60
CA PRO A 5 -6.53 -11.11 6.68
C PRO A 5 -5.43 -11.95 6.03
N GLU A 6 -5.56 -13.28 6.06
CA GLU A 6 -4.66 -14.23 5.41
C GLU A 6 -4.72 -14.10 3.88
N THR A 7 -5.91 -13.89 3.33
CA THR A 7 -6.11 -13.67 1.88
C THR A 7 -5.53 -12.32 1.46
N GLU A 8 -5.70 -11.30 2.29
CA GLU A 8 -5.11 -9.97 2.06
C GLU A 8 -3.58 -10.04 2.05
N LEU A 9 -2.97 -10.70 3.04
CA LEU A 9 -1.52 -10.91 3.12
C LEU A 9 -0.99 -11.69 1.90
N ALA A 10 -1.65 -12.80 1.55
CA ALA A 10 -1.25 -13.61 0.40
C ALA A 10 -1.32 -12.83 -0.91
N THR A 11 -2.39 -12.05 -1.11
CA THR A 11 -2.54 -11.21 -2.31
C THR A 11 -1.46 -10.13 -2.37
N LEU A 12 -1.14 -9.51 -1.23
CA LEU A 12 -0.05 -8.54 -1.14
C LEU A 12 1.30 -9.16 -1.51
N ARG A 13 1.63 -10.36 -1.03
CA ARG A 13 2.86 -11.07 -1.43
C ARG A 13 2.95 -11.23 -2.95
N THR A 14 1.90 -11.75 -3.57
CA THR A 14 1.83 -11.89 -5.04
C THR A 14 2.00 -10.55 -5.76
N CYS A 15 1.43 -9.47 -5.22
CA CYS A 15 1.61 -8.13 -5.81
C CYS A 15 3.07 -7.66 -5.73
N TYR A 16 3.78 -7.93 -4.63
CA TYR A 16 5.20 -7.58 -4.50
C TYR A 16 6.07 -8.43 -5.43
N ASP A 17 5.78 -9.72 -5.56
CA ASP A 17 6.45 -10.60 -6.54
C ASP A 17 6.24 -10.10 -7.97
N THR A 18 5.03 -9.61 -8.27
CA THR A 18 4.70 -9.00 -9.57
C THR A 18 5.50 -7.73 -9.80
N LEU A 19 5.60 -6.83 -8.82
CA LEU A 19 6.42 -5.61 -8.93
C LEU A 19 7.90 -5.94 -9.17
N ALA A 20 8.45 -6.92 -8.46
CA ALA A 20 9.83 -7.36 -8.64
C ALA A 20 10.05 -7.94 -10.05
N THR A 21 9.12 -8.79 -10.51
CA THR A 21 9.17 -9.38 -11.86
C THR A 21 9.11 -8.32 -12.95
N LEU A 22 8.21 -7.33 -12.82
CA LEU A 22 8.09 -6.22 -13.78
C LEU A 22 9.36 -5.36 -13.81
N LEU A 23 9.94 -5.05 -12.64
CA LEU A 23 11.19 -4.32 -12.55
C LEU A 23 12.33 -5.06 -13.28
N ASP A 24 12.47 -6.36 -13.04
CA ASP A 24 13.52 -7.17 -13.65
C ASP A 24 13.30 -7.35 -15.17
N ARG A 25 12.04 -7.51 -15.60
CA ARG A 25 11.67 -7.71 -17.01
C ARG A 25 11.88 -6.46 -17.85
N GLU A 26 11.41 -5.31 -17.39
CA GLU A 26 11.42 -4.06 -18.17
C GLU A 26 12.76 -3.33 -18.09
N GLY A 27 13.55 -3.57 -17.02
CA GLY A 27 14.86 -2.96 -16.85
C GLY A 27 14.83 -1.44 -16.93
N ALA A 28 15.59 -0.85 -17.86
CA ALA A 28 15.68 0.61 -18.03
C ALA A 28 14.31 1.26 -18.32
N ARG A 29 13.45 0.58 -19.09
CA ARG A 29 12.11 1.10 -19.45
C ARG A 29 11.23 1.33 -18.22
N PHE A 30 11.45 0.60 -17.13
CA PHE A 30 10.73 0.79 -15.87
C PHE A 30 10.96 2.18 -15.25
N PHE A 31 12.08 2.83 -15.60
CA PHE A 31 12.46 4.16 -15.11
C PHE A 31 12.14 5.28 -16.10
N GLU A 32 11.61 4.95 -17.28
CA GLU A 32 11.27 5.93 -18.30
C GLU A 32 9.95 6.65 -18.01
N LYS A 33 9.89 7.90 -18.44
CA LYS A 33 8.67 8.71 -18.39
C LYS A 33 7.77 8.31 -19.56
N LEU A 34 6.71 7.56 -19.26
CA LEU A 34 5.74 7.06 -20.24
C LEU A 34 4.48 7.95 -20.25
N PRO A 35 3.77 8.06 -21.40
CA PRO A 35 2.51 8.82 -21.47
C PRO A 35 1.44 8.19 -20.57
N GLY A 36 0.58 9.03 -19.98
CA GLY A 36 -0.56 8.58 -19.17
C GLY A 36 -0.40 8.73 -17.66
N SER A 37 0.80 9.04 -17.14
CA SER A 37 1.00 9.34 -15.72
C SER A 37 2.05 10.43 -15.48
N ASP A 38 1.90 11.14 -14.36
CA ASP A 38 2.92 12.06 -13.86
C ASP A 38 4.14 11.32 -13.28
N TRP A 39 4.03 10.01 -13.00
CA TRP A 39 5.11 9.19 -12.47
C TRP A 39 5.54 8.10 -13.45
N THR A 40 6.81 7.74 -13.39
CA THR A 40 7.33 6.53 -14.06
C THR A 40 6.81 5.27 -13.36
N PRO A 41 6.87 4.08 -14.02
CA PRO A 41 6.56 2.82 -13.35
C PRO A 41 7.37 2.61 -12.06
N ALA A 42 8.67 2.93 -12.08
CA ALA A 42 9.56 2.89 -10.93
C ALA A 42 9.08 3.79 -9.79
N GLN A 43 8.64 5.02 -10.09
CA GLN A 43 8.12 5.95 -9.09
C GLN A 43 6.79 5.46 -8.49
N HIS A 44 5.92 4.82 -9.29
CA HIS A 44 4.72 4.15 -8.76
C HIS A 44 5.08 2.99 -7.83
N ALA A 45 6.03 2.13 -8.21
CA ALA A 45 6.48 1.02 -7.37
C ALA A 45 7.13 1.50 -6.06
N TRP A 46 7.93 2.57 -6.12
CA TRP A 46 8.51 3.20 -4.94
C TRP A 46 7.44 3.76 -4.00
N HIS A 47 6.44 4.46 -4.57
CA HIS A 47 5.32 5.00 -3.80
C HIS A 47 4.57 3.89 -3.04
N VAL A 48 4.28 2.77 -3.73
CA VAL A 48 3.71 1.57 -3.11
C VAL A 48 4.56 1.11 -1.94
N ALA A 49 5.86 0.93 -2.17
CA ALA A 49 6.77 0.42 -1.15
C ALA A 49 6.78 1.30 0.12
N VAL A 50 6.92 2.61 -0.04
CA VAL A 50 7.02 3.54 1.10
C VAL A 50 5.68 3.71 1.81
N ALA A 51 4.58 3.91 1.07
CA ALA A 51 3.26 4.07 1.68
C ALA A 51 2.81 2.79 2.41
N ASN A 52 2.99 1.62 1.79
CA ASN A 52 2.70 0.34 2.44
C ASN A 52 3.57 0.10 3.67
N GLY A 53 4.86 0.45 3.61
CA GLY A 53 5.74 0.34 4.77
C GLY A 53 5.23 1.14 5.98
N MET A 54 4.69 2.35 5.75
CA MET A 54 4.03 3.13 6.79
C MET A 54 2.75 2.46 7.30
N MET A 55 1.92 1.92 6.40
CA MET A 55 0.70 1.19 6.78
C MET A 55 1.02 -0.05 7.62
N PHE A 56 1.98 -0.87 7.22
CA PHE A 56 2.39 -2.07 7.95
C PHE A 56 2.94 -1.72 9.33
N LYS A 57 3.75 -0.66 9.43
CA LYS A 57 4.19 -0.13 10.72
C LYS A 57 3.01 0.31 11.59
N GLY A 58 2.01 0.98 11.01
CA GLY A 58 0.80 1.40 11.69
C GLY A 58 -0.01 0.22 12.24
N ILE A 59 -0.24 -0.81 11.41
CA ILE A 59 -0.93 -2.06 11.79
C ILE A 59 -0.19 -2.73 12.96
N ARG A 60 1.13 -2.86 12.87
CA ARG A 60 1.94 -3.45 13.93
C ARG A 60 1.80 -2.66 15.24
N LEU A 61 1.90 -1.33 15.18
CA LEU A 61 1.75 -0.48 16.37
C LEU A 61 0.34 -0.54 16.96
N LEU A 62 -0.70 -0.69 16.14
CA LEU A 62 -2.07 -0.95 16.61
C LEU A 62 -2.15 -2.30 17.35
N CYS A 63 -1.60 -3.37 16.78
CA CYS A 63 -1.60 -4.70 17.39
C CYS A 63 -0.84 -4.76 18.72
N GLU A 64 0.16 -3.90 18.88
CA GLU A 64 0.97 -3.78 20.10
C GLU A 64 0.40 -2.78 21.12
N GLY A 65 -0.68 -2.06 20.79
CA GLY A 65 -1.23 -1.00 21.65
C GLY A 65 -0.31 0.22 21.80
N ARG A 66 0.54 0.50 20.80
CA ARG A 66 1.56 1.57 20.82
C ARG A 66 1.36 2.65 19.77
N HIS A 67 0.25 2.62 19.03
CA HIS A 67 -0.01 3.64 18.01
C HIS A 67 -0.35 4.98 18.68
N PRO A 68 0.36 6.08 18.39
CA PRO A 68 0.26 7.33 19.15
C PRO A 68 -1.10 8.03 19.04
N GLN A 69 -1.82 7.77 17.95
CA GLN A 69 -3.15 8.31 17.70
C GLN A 69 -4.24 7.24 17.81
N ALA A 70 -3.94 6.06 18.36
CA ALA A 70 -4.97 5.02 18.52
C ALA A 70 -6.10 5.51 19.43
N ARG A 71 -7.33 5.21 19.02
CA ARG A 71 -8.52 5.31 19.85
C ARG A 71 -9.58 4.30 19.39
N PRO A 72 -10.50 3.85 20.25
CA PRO A 72 -11.55 2.92 19.85
C PRO A 72 -12.63 3.59 18.99
N GLU A 73 -12.79 4.92 19.08
CA GLU A 73 -13.80 5.66 18.34
C GLU A 73 -13.38 6.08 16.93
N GLY A 74 -14.39 6.30 16.10
CA GLY A 74 -14.23 6.72 14.71
C GLY A 74 -14.59 5.60 13.75
N ALA A 75 -14.67 5.97 12.48
CA ALA A 75 -15.01 5.05 11.40
C ALA A 75 -14.35 5.53 10.10
N PRO A 76 -14.31 4.67 9.07
CA PRO A 76 -14.01 5.13 7.73
C PRO A 76 -15.01 6.23 7.34
N ASN A 77 -14.53 7.30 6.74
CA ASN A 77 -15.40 8.35 6.19
C ASN A 77 -16.11 7.84 4.91
N GLU A 78 -16.89 8.67 4.23
CA GLU A 78 -17.63 8.24 3.02
C GLU A 78 -16.71 7.68 1.93
N ILE A 79 -15.56 8.34 1.69
CA ILE A 79 -14.56 7.88 0.73
C ILE A 79 -13.96 6.55 1.19
N GLY A 80 -13.58 6.44 2.46
CA GLY A 80 -13.07 5.21 3.06
C GLY A 80 -14.03 4.04 2.92
N ARG A 81 -15.31 4.24 3.23
CA ARG A 81 -16.35 3.23 3.05
C ARG A 81 -16.50 2.81 1.59
N HIS A 82 -16.48 3.76 0.65
CA HIS A 82 -16.54 3.45 -0.78
C HIS A 82 -15.33 2.64 -1.25
N VAL A 83 -14.11 3.04 -0.86
CA VAL A 83 -12.87 2.33 -1.22
C VAL A 83 -12.87 0.91 -0.65
N LEU A 84 -13.22 0.74 0.63
CA LEU A 84 -13.29 -0.56 1.28
C LEU A 84 -14.37 -1.46 0.66
N ALA A 85 -15.53 -0.90 0.29
CA ALA A 85 -16.64 -1.66 -0.29
C ALA A 85 -16.37 -2.09 -1.75
N THR A 86 -15.77 -1.21 -2.55
CA THR A 86 -15.55 -1.45 -3.99
C THR A 86 -14.21 -2.09 -4.30
N GLY A 87 -13.25 -1.99 -3.36
CA GLY A 87 -11.87 -2.38 -3.60
C GLY A 87 -11.16 -1.51 -4.64
N ARG A 88 -11.66 -0.29 -4.91
CA ARG A 88 -11.14 0.60 -5.96
C ARG A 88 -10.77 1.97 -5.38
N MET A 89 -9.62 2.49 -5.81
CA MET A 89 -9.21 3.88 -5.58
C MET A 89 -9.37 4.69 -6.87
N PRO A 90 -10.01 5.87 -6.82
CA PRO A 90 -10.19 6.70 -8.00
C PRO A 90 -8.88 7.39 -8.40
N ARG A 91 -8.43 7.17 -9.63
CA ARG A 91 -7.22 7.78 -10.20
C ARG A 91 -7.36 9.30 -10.30
N GLY A 92 -6.28 10.03 -10.04
CA GLY A 92 -6.16 11.47 -10.30
C GLY A 92 -6.97 12.40 -9.39
N ARG A 93 -7.70 11.87 -8.40
CA ARG A 93 -8.51 12.69 -7.48
C ARG A 93 -7.75 13.24 -6.27
N ALA A 94 -6.76 12.49 -5.78
CA ALA A 94 -5.98 12.86 -4.61
C ALA A 94 -4.51 13.06 -4.97
N ARG A 95 -3.87 14.05 -4.35
CA ARG A 95 -2.42 14.18 -4.38
C ARG A 95 -1.83 13.36 -3.25
N ALA A 96 -0.83 12.53 -3.54
CA ALA A 96 -0.14 11.76 -2.52
C ALA A 96 0.48 12.68 -1.45
N PRO A 97 0.42 12.31 -0.16
CA PRO A 97 1.09 13.05 0.90
C PRO A 97 2.59 13.17 0.63
N GLU A 98 3.19 14.29 1.06
CA GLU A 98 4.60 14.60 0.81
C GLU A 98 5.54 13.46 1.25
N ALA A 99 5.29 12.88 2.42
CA ALA A 99 6.10 11.82 3.00
C ALA A 99 6.16 10.51 2.18
N VAL A 100 5.24 10.33 1.22
CA VAL A 100 5.19 9.15 0.34
C VAL A 100 5.29 9.55 -1.13
N ARG A 101 5.58 10.80 -1.46
CA ARG A 101 5.80 11.23 -2.84
C ARG A 101 7.14 10.68 -3.33
N PRO A 102 7.21 10.05 -4.52
CA PRO A 102 8.46 9.54 -5.04
C PRO A 102 9.45 10.67 -5.36
N PRO A 103 10.76 10.42 -5.22
CA PRO A 103 11.78 11.38 -5.60
C PRO A 103 11.78 11.61 -7.13
N ASP A 104 12.22 12.79 -7.55
CA ASP A 104 12.31 13.15 -8.98
C ASP A 104 13.28 12.23 -9.73
N THR A 105 14.41 11.92 -9.10
CA THR A 105 15.38 10.93 -9.58
C THR A 105 15.34 9.70 -8.69
N LEU A 106 15.11 8.53 -9.28
CA LEU A 106 15.08 7.25 -8.59
C LEU A 106 15.98 6.27 -9.34
N ASP A 107 16.96 5.70 -8.65
CA ASP A 107 17.77 4.61 -9.19
C ASP A 107 17.23 3.24 -8.78
N ILE A 108 17.74 2.20 -9.45
CA ILE A 108 17.31 0.81 -9.23
C ILE A 108 17.66 0.29 -7.83
N THR A 109 18.77 0.74 -7.25
CA THR A 109 19.21 0.30 -5.91
C THR A 109 18.24 0.82 -4.86
N ALA A 110 17.93 2.12 -4.90
CA ALA A 110 16.99 2.76 -3.99
C ALA A 110 15.57 2.16 -4.10
N LEU A 111 15.12 1.83 -5.31
CA LEU A 111 13.84 1.14 -5.53
C LEU A 111 13.84 -0.28 -4.92
N ARG A 112 14.87 -1.09 -5.21
CA ARG A 112 14.97 -2.46 -4.67
C ARG A 112 15.00 -2.45 -3.14
N GLU A 113 15.76 -1.54 -2.55
CA GLU A 113 15.81 -1.40 -1.10
C GLU A 113 14.46 -1.00 -0.50
N ALA A 114 13.74 -0.07 -1.13
CA ALA A 114 12.42 0.33 -0.67
C ALA A 114 11.43 -0.84 -0.72
N LEU A 115 11.41 -1.59 -1.83
CA LEU A 115 10.58 -2.79 -1.99
C LEU A 115 10.94 -3.86 -0.96
N GLN A 116 12.23 -4.13 -0.76
CA GLN A 116 12.70 -5.11 0.22
C GLN A 116 12.30 -4.74 1.65
N ARG A 117 12.54 -3.50 2.08
CA ARG A 117 12.16 -3.02 3.43
C ARG A 117 10.65 -3.12 3.65
N SER A 118 9.88 -2.76 2.63
CA SER A 118 8.43 -2.82 2.68
C SER A 118 7.91 -4.27 2.74
N HIS A 119 8.50 -5.18 1.95
CA HIS A 119 8.21 -6.61 1.99
C HIS A 119 8.54 -7.23 3.35
N GLN A 120 9.67 -6.87 3.97
CA GLN A 120 9.99 -7.28 5.34
C GLN A 120 8.94 -6.80 6.35
N GLY A 121 8.43 -5.57 6.17
CA GLY A 121 7.32 -5.05 6.96
C GLY A 121 6.03 -5.85 6.78
N LEU A 122 5.71 -6.29 5.56
CA LEU A 122 4.59 -7.18 5.27
C LEU A 122 4.75 -8.52 5.98
N GLU A 123 5.92 -9.16 5.87
CA GLU A 123 6.21 -10.44 6.50
C GLU A 123 6.11 -10.37 8.03
N ALA A 124 6.50 -9.24 8.63
CA ALA A 124 6.37 -9.01 10.06
C ALA A 124 4.90 -8.98 10.54
N LEU A 125 3.92 -8.84 9.64
CA LEU A 125 2.49 -8.93 9.98
C LEU A 125 1.97 -10.37 10.04
N ALA A 126 2.63 -11.33 9.39
CA ALA A 126 2.20 -12.73 9.37
C ALA A 126 1.91 -13.32 10.77
N PRO A 127 2.78 -13.18 11.80
CA PRO A 127 2.49 -13.69 13.14
C PRO A 127 1.39 -12.91 13.88
N LEU A 128 0.97 -11.75 13.36
CA LEU A 128 -0.04 -10.90 13.98
C LEU A 128 -1.44 -11.13 13.41
N LEU A 129 -1.59 -11.78 12.23
CA LEU A 129 -2.85 -11.87 11.48
C LEU A 129 -4.06 -12.28 12.32
N SER A 130 -3.93 -13.31 13.16
CA SER A 130 -5.02 -13.80 14.02
C SER A 130 -5.49 -12.79 15.07
N ARG A 131 -4.69 -11.75 15.35
CA ARG A 131 -4.97 -10.70 16.32
C ARG A 131 -5.62 -9.47 15.69
N LEU A 132 -5.55 -9.29 14.37
CA LEU A 132 -6.02 -8.06 13.69
C LEU A 132 -7.49 -7.77 14.00
N SER A 133 -8.35 -8.79 13.95
CA SER A 133 -9.78 -8.67 14.24
C SER A 133 -10.10 -8.40 15.72
N ALA A 134 -9.17 -8.73 16.63
CA ALA A 134 -9.32 -8.50 18.07
C ALA A 134 -8.87 -7.09 18.49
N VAL A 135 -8.14 -6.36 17.63
CA VAL A 135 -7.75 -4.98 17.91
C VAL A 135 -8.96 -4.07 17.75
N VAL A 136 -9.46 -3.55 18.87
CA VAL A 136 -10.58 -2.59 18.91
C VAL A 136 -10.17 -1.18 18.49
N GLU A 137 -8.89 -0.86 18.67
CA GLU A 137 -8.31 0.45 18.37
C GLU A 137 -8.25 0.72 16.87
N ARG A 138 -8.45 1.99 16.51
CA ARG A 138 -8.38 2.51 15.15
C ARG A 138 -7.30 3.57 15.05
N ALA A 139 -6.72 3.71 13.86
CA ALA A 139 -5.77 4.78 13.55
C ALA A 139 -6.26 5.64 12.38
N PRO A 140 -5.94 6.94 12.36
CA PRO A 140 -6.39 7.85 11.31
C PRO A 140 -5.61 7.63 10.00
N HIS A 141 -6.34 7.58 8.89
CA HIS A 141 -5.82 7.66 7.54
C HIS A 141 -6.00 9.10 7.00
N PRO A 142 -5.02 9.67 6.27
CA PRO A 142 -5.10 11.03 5.72
C PRO A 142 -6.33 11.39 4.88
N PHE A 143 -7.06 10.40 4.36
CA PHE A 143 -8.15 10.58 3.40
C PHE A 143 -9.37 9.71 3.71
N LEU A 144 -9.18 8.57 4.37
CA LEU A 144 -10.21 7.53 4.50
C LEU A 144 -10.89 7.52 5.87
N GLY A 145 -10.56 8.45 6.76
CA GLY A 145 -11.08 8.48 8.13
C GLY A 145 -10.31 7.55 9.06
N TRP A 146 -11.01 6.85 9.96
CA TRP A 146 -10.39 6.01 10.99
C TRP A 146 -10.54 4.54 10.66
N LEU A 147 -9.41 3.86 10.47
CA LEU A 147 -9.37 2.47 10.04
C LEU A 147 -8.87 1.58 11.18
N ASN A 148 -9.51 0.41 11.35
CA ASN A 148 -9.00 -0.66 12.20
C ASN A 148 -7.85 -1.42 11.50
N ALA A 149 -7.20 -2.35 12.22
CA ALA A 149 -6.05 -3.08 11.71
C ALA A 149 -6.35 -3.89 10.43
N THR A 150 -7.53 -4.52 10.34
CA THR A 150 -7.96 -5.26 9.15
C THR A 150 -8.25 -4.35 7.96
N GLU A 151 -8.91 -3.22 8.18
CA GLU A 151 -9.20 -2.21 7.16
C GLU A 151 -7.90 -1.60 6.61
N TRP A 152 -6.90 -1.34 7.46
CA TRP A 152 -5.57 -0.90 7.02
C TRP A 152 -4.89 -1.93 6.12
N LEU A 153 -4.94 -3.21 6.46
CA LEU A 153 -4.38 -4.28 5.63
C LEU A 153 -5.09 -4.37 4.28
N GLN A 154 -6.42 -4.29 4.29
CA GLN A 154 -7.24 -4.26 3.07
C GLN A 154 -6.90 -3.04 2.19
N VAL A 155 -6.72 -1.86 2.78
CA VAL A 155 -6.32 -0.64 2.05
C VAL A 155 -4.95 -0.80 1.43
N ALA A 156 -3.98 -1.41 2.12
CA ALA A 156 -2.67 -1.67 1.54
C ALA A 156 -2.77 -2.55 0.28
N ARG A 157 -3.61 -3.60 0.28
CA ARG A 157 -3.86 -4.40 -0.93
C ARG A 157 -4.51 -3.58 -2.04
N ILE A 158 -5.60 -2.85 -1.74
CA ILE A 158 -6.30 -2.02 -2.72
C ILE A 158 -5.35 -1.00 -3.35
N HIS A 159 -4.56 -0.34 -2.54
CA HIS A 159 -3.54 0.63 -2.94
C HIS A 159 -2.51 0.01 -3.89
N THR A 160 -2.00 -1.16 -3.53
CA THR A 160 -0.99 -1.86 -4.33
C THR A 160 -1.54 -2.28 -5.68
N MET A 161 -2.74 -2.87 -5.71
CA MET A 161 -3.41 -3.26 -6.95
C MET A 161 -3.73 -2.07 -7.85
N HIS A 162 -4.13 -0.93 -7.26
CA HIS A 162 -4.36 0.30 -7.99
C HIS A 162 -3.10 0.75 -8.75
N HIS A 163 -1.95 0.73 -8.08
CA HIS A 163 -0.69 1.12 -8.71
C HIS A 163 -0.14 0.09 -9.68
N LEU A 164 -0.32 -1.21 -9.41
CA LEU A 164 0.01 -2.26 -10.38
C LEU A 164 -0.77 -2.09 -11.67
N HIS A 165 -2.07 -1.81 -11.59
CA HIS A 165 -2.88 -1.54 -12.78
C HIS A 165 -2.39 -0.32 -13.57
N ILE A 166 -1.96 0.76 -12.90
CA ILE A 166 -1.37 1.91 -13.59
C ILE A 166 -0.04 1.52 -14.26
N ILE A 167 0.82 0.77 -13.57
CA ILE A 167 2.10 0.31 -14.11
C ILE A 167 1.88 -0.54 -15.37
N ASP A 168 0.92 -1.46 -15.31
CA ASP A 168 0.52 -2.34 -16.41
C ASP A 168 0.07 -1.53 -17.64
N GLU A 169 -0.84 -0.56 -17.44
CA GLU A 169 -1.29 0.36 -18.49
C GLU A 169 -0.14 1.17 -19.11
N LEU A 170 0.79 1.66 -18.29
CA LEU A 170 1.95 2.44 -18.77
C LEU A 170 2.90 1.58 -19.63
N LEU A 171 3.10 0.32 -19.22
CA LEU A 171 3.98 -0.62 -19.92
C LEU A 171 3.31 -1.25 -21.16
N GLY A 172 1.98 -1.14 -21.29
CA GLY A 172 1.21 -1.77 -22.35
C GLY A 172 1.26 -3.30 -22.27
N ALA A 173 1.31 -3.83 -21.05
CA ALA A 173 1.38 -5.25 -20.75
C ALA A 173 -0.01 -5.90 -20.64
#